data_AF-R9LQQ4-F1
#
_entry.id   AF-R9LQQ4-F1
#
_cell.length_a   1.000
_cell.length_b   1.000
_cell.length_c   1.000
_cell.angle_alpha   90.00
_cell.angle_beta   90.00
_cell.angle_gamma   90.00
#
_symmetry.space_group_name_H-M   'P 1'
#
loop_
_entity.id
_entity.type
_entity.pdbx_description
1 polymer ?
#
loop_
_entity_poly.entity_id
_entity_poly.type
_entity_poly.pdbx_seq_one_letter_code
_entity_poly.pdbx_strand_id
1 'polypeptide(L)'
;MKGLLIKDFCFMKQKHLLLVISLCSLAGFFSIVPLFPFFCTAFLVFIPSSTITTDKLENGWKALFVFPFTRIQYVLEKYLFVIGCTFPIMLIAALESMILWKLNIAYLWINLAFLLLFCALDIPILLFFSANIAPSLLSLGMILFIAGISSSVSFFLMEVPNHSLLVIVFGSLIVFALSVLLSVKIMQKKDL
;
A
#
# COMPACT_ATOMS: atom_id res chain seq x y z
N MET A 1 -11.58 -20.02 -4.15
CA MET A 1 -11.83 -18.77 -3.38
C MET A 1 -11.49 -17.59 -4.27
N LYS A 2 -12.41 -17.16 -5.14
CA LYS A 2 -12.17 -16.04 -6.09
C LYS A 2 -13.18 -14.90 -5.94
N GLY A 3 -14.27 -15.11 -5.18
CA GLY A 3 -15.41 -14.20 -5.16
C GLY A 3 -15.09 -12.80 -4.64
N LEU A 4 -14.38 -12.69 -3.51
CA LEU A 4 -14.04 -11.39 -2.92
C LEU A 4 -13.03 -10.62 -3.78
N LEU A 5 -11.99 -11.30 -4.27
CA LEU A 5 -11.01 -10.69 -5.17
C LEU A 5 -11.64 -10.23 -6.49
N ILE A 6 -12.57 -11.00 -7.07
CA ILE A 6 -13.30 -10.60 -8.27
C ILE A 6 -14.18 -9.38 -7.98
N LYS A 7 -14.84 -9.33 -6.81
CA LYS A 7 -15.61 -8.15 -6.37
C LYS A 7 -14.72 -6.92 -6.29
N ASP A 8 -13.59 -7.01 -5.59
CA ASP A 8 -12.66 -5.88 -5.40
C ASP A 8 -12.05 -5.42 -6.74
N PHE A 9 -11.71 -6.35 -7.63
CA PHE A 9 -11.23 -6.03 -8.98
C PHE A 9 -12.31 -5.37 -9.85
N CYS A 10 -13.55 -5.87 -9.79
CA CYS A 10 -14.68 -5.29 -10.52
C CYS A 10 -14.96 -3.87 -10.03
N PHE A 11 -14.89 -3.64 -8.72
CA PHE A 11 -15.05 -2.31 -8.11
C PHE A 11 -13.96 -1.34 -8.58
N MET A 12 -12.69 -1.76 -8.60
CA MET A 12 -11.60 -0.95 -9.14
C MET A 12 -11.77 -0.62 -10.62
N LYS A 13 -12.26 -1.58 -11.42
CA LYS A 13 -12.56 -1.38 -12.84
C LYS A 13 -13.69 -0.36 -13.03
N GLN A 14 -14.75 -0.44 -12.23
CA GLN A 14 -15.91 0.45 -12.30
C GLN A 14 -15.57 1.90 -11.94
N LYS A 15 -14.68 2.10 -10.96
CA LYS A 15 -14.22 3.43 -10.54
C LYS A 15 -13.08 3.99 -11.41
N HIS A 16 -12.72 3.31 -12.51
CA HIS A 16 -11.57 3.65 -13.36
C HIS A 16 -10.24 3.79 -12.57
N LEU A 17 -10.13 3.19 -11.39
CA LEU A 17 -8.94 3.32 -10.53
C LEU A 17 -7.71 2.70 -11.19
N LEU A 18 -7.89 1.66 -12.00
CA LEU A 18 -6.81 1.09 -12.81
C LEU A 18 -6.27 2.10 -13.86
N LEU A 19 -7.14 2.94 -14.43
CA LEU A 19 -6.71 4.00 -15.35
C LEU A 19 -5.95 5.09 -14.59
N VAL A 20 -6.42 5.51 -13.43
CA VAL A 20 -5.72 6.49 -12.58
C VAL A 20 -4.33 5.99 -12.17
N ILE A 21 -4.24 4.72 -11.78
CA ILE A 21 -2.99 4.04 -11.47
C ILE A 21 -2.04 4.04 -12.68
N SER A 22 -2.55 3.72 -13.87
CA SER A 22 -1.75 3.70 -15.11
C SER A 22 -1.28 5.09 -15.56
N LEU A 23 -2.10 6.12 -15.34
CA LEU A 23 -1.73 7.52 -15.61
C LEU A 23 -0.70 8.03 -14.61
N CYS A 24 -0.77 7.59 -13.35
CA CYS A 24 0.19 7.94 -12.32
C CYS A 24 1.58 7.35 -12.62
N SER A 25 1.66 6.10 -13.13
CA SER A 25 2.93 5.57 -13.63
C SER A 25 3.43 6.33 -14.86
N LEU A 26 2.54 6.67 -15.81
CA LEU A 26 2.92 7.46 -16.99
C LEU A 26 3.44 8.86 -16.65
N ALA A 27 2.90 9.50 -15.61
CA ALA A 27 3.39 10.77 -15.10
C ALA A 27 4.82 10.67 -14.54
N GLY A 28 5.24 9.47 -14.09
CA GLY A 28 6.61 9.21 -13.63
C GLY A 28 7.67 9.38 -14.70
N PHE A 29 7.36 9.04 -15.95
CA PHE A 29 8.26 9.27 -17.10
C PHE A 29 8.63 10.75 -17.29
N PHE A 30 7.74 11.66 -16.94
CA PHE A 30 7.96 13.10 -17.07
C PHE A 30 8.48 13.75 -15.78
N SER A 31 8.68 12.96 -14.73
CA SER A 31 9.04 13.50 -13.42
C SER A 31 10.51 13.93 -13.37
N ILE A 32 10.71 15.20 -13.02
CA ILE A 32 12.02 15.81 -12.75
C ILE A 32 12.52 15.43 -11.34
N VAL A 33 11.79 14.58 -10.60
CA VAL A 33 12.07 14.30 -9.18
C VAL A 33 12.41 12.82 -8.96
N PRO A 34 13.63 12.47 -8.50
CA PRO A 34 14.06 11.08 -8.25
C PRO A 34 13.30 10.40 -7.11
N LEU A 35 12.57 11.16 -6.29
CA LEU A 35 11.73 10.67 -5.18
C LEU A 35 10.32 10.25 -5.62
N PHE A 36 9.95 10.49 -6.88
CA PHE A 36 8.61 10.23 -7.40
C PHE A 36 8.11 8.78 -7.20
N PRO A 37 8.94 7.73 -7.38
CA PRO A 37 8.53 6.35 -7.09
C PRO A 37 8.07 6.11 -5.64
N PHE A 38 8.67 6.78 -4.65
CA PHE A 38 8.24 6.67 -3.25
C PHE A 38 6.86 7.31 -3.03
N PHE A 39 6.58 8.43 -3.70
CA PHE A 39 5.25 9.03 -3.66
C PHE A 39 4.22 8.17 -4.38
N CYS A 40 4.56 7.65 -5.56
CA CYS A 40 3.71 6.72 -6.28
C CYS A 40 3.39 5.49 -5.44
N THR A 41 4.36 4.85 -4.81
CA THR A 41 4.11 3.66 -3.97
C THR A 41 3.14 3.96 -2.83
N ALA A 42 3.32 5.06 -2.12
CA ALA A 42 2.41 5.46 -1.05
C ALA A 42 0.97 5.69 -1.56
N PHE A 43 0.80 6.45 -2.66
CA PHE A 43 -0.52 6.67 -3.28
C PHE A 43 -1.15 5.37 -3.80
N LEU A 44 -0.34 4.50 -4.40
CA LEU A 44 -0.79 3.24 -4.97
C LEU A 44 -1.27 2.27 -3.89
N VAL A 45 -0.74 2.30 -2.67
CA VAL A 45 -1.23 1.48 -1.55
C VAL A 45 -2.55 2.01 -1.02
N PHE A 46 -2.72 3.33 -0.96
CA PHE A 46 -3.94 3.97 -0.46
C PHE A 46 -5.18 3.67 -1.32
N ILE A 47 -5.03 3.63 -2.64
CA ILE A 47 -6.15 3.40 -3.58
C ILE A 47 -6.85 2.04 -3.38
N PRO A 48 -6.17 0.87 -3.48
CA PRO A 48 -6.80 -0.44 -3.31
C PRO A 48 -7.19 -0.70 -1.84
N SER A 49 -6.48 -0.12 -0.88
CA SER A 49 -6.83 -0.24 0.54
C SER A 49 -8.13 0.52 0.89
N SER A 50 -8.48 1.56 0.13
CA SER A 50 -9.80 2.22 0.22
C SER A 50 -10.99 1.29 -0.04
N THR A 51 -10.80 0.10 -0.63
CA THR A 51 -11.87 -0.90 -0.73
C THR A 51 -12.33 -1.40 0.64
N ILE A 52 -11.49 -1.29 1.67
CA ILE A 52 -11.83 -1.66 3.05
C ILE A 52 -12.79 -0.63 3.65
N THR A 53 -12.60 0.66 3.39
CA THR A 53 -13.53 1.69 3.88
C THR A 53 -14.87 1.57 3.17
N THR A 54 -14.88 1.26 1.87
CA THR A 54 -16.14 1.02 1.15
C THR A 54 -16.88 -0.22 1.65
N ASP A 55 -16.18 -1.27 2.05
CA ASP A 55 -16.79 -2.45 2.68
C ASP A 55 -17.42 -2.13 4.06
N LYS A 56 -16.95 -1.08 4.73
CA LYS A 56 -17.46 -0.62 6.03
C LYS A 56 -18.60 0.37 5.94
N LEU A 57 -18.75 1.07 4.81
CA LEU A 57 -19.84 2.02 4.62
C LEU A 57 -21.17 1.28 4.80
N GLU A 58 -22.11 1.96 5.47
CA GLU A 58 -23.48 1.45 5.67
C GLU A 58 -23.57 0.04 6.29
N ASN A 59 -22.66 -0.32 7.19
CA ASN A 59 -22.60 -1.65 7.82
C ASN A 59 -22.40 -2.82 6.84
N GLY A 60 -21.80 -2.58 5.66
CA GLY A 60 -21.60 -3.58 4.61
C GLY A 60 -20.92 -4.89 5.05
N TRP A 61 -20.10 -4.84 6.11
CA TRP A 61 -19.50 -6.02 6.71
C TRP A 61 -20.51 -7.07 7.19
N LYS A 62 -21.65 -6.68 7.76
CA LYS A 62 -22.67 -7.64 8.22
C LYS A 62 -23.19 -8.46 7.04
N ALA A 63 -23.47 -7.82 5.91
CA ALA A 63 -23.89 -8.47 4.68
C ALA A 63 -22.76 -9.33 4.07
N LEU A 64 -21.51 -8.87 4.14
CA LEU A 64 -20.35 -9.58 3.59
C LEU A 64 -20.08 -10.91 4.32
N PHE A 65 -20.28 -10.96 5.63
CA PHE A 65 -20.05 -12.18 6.44
C PHE A 65 -21.25 -13.11 6.55
N VAL A 66 -22.36 -12.81 5.87
CA VAL A 66 -23.41 -13.82 5.62
C VAL A 66 -22.92 -14.89 4.65
N PHE A 67 -22.00 -14.52 3.74
CA PHE A 67 -21.34 -15.49 2.88
C PHE A 67 -20.36 -16.36 3.69
N PRO A 68 -20.07 -17.61 3.24
CA PRO A 68 -19.22 -18.55 3.95
C PRO A 68 -17.72 -18.19 3.85
N PHE A 69 -17.37 -16.97 4.28
CA PHE A 69 -16.00 -16.45 4.35
C PHE A 69 -15.57 -16.33 5.80
N THR A 70 -14.37 -16.82 6.12
CA THR A 70 -13.80 -16.60 7.45
C THR A 70 -13.18 -15.21 7.55
N ARG A 71 -13.15 -14.64 8.76
CA ARG A 71 -12.53 -13.33 9.02
C ARG A 71 -11.03 -13.30 8.70
N ILE A 72 -10.35 -14.43 8.85
CA ILE A 72 -8.93 -14.58 8.51
C ILE A 72 -8.75 -14.50 6.99
N GLN A 73 -9.59 -15.21 6.23
CA GLN A 73 -9.55 -15.18 4.77
C GLN A 73 -9.80 -13.76 4.23
N TYR A 74 -10.74 -13.00 4.81
CA TYR A 74 -10.96 -11.60 4.44
C TYR A 74 -9.68 -10.76 4.57
N VAL A 75 -8.99 -10.85 5.71
CA VAL A 75 -7.76 -10.08 5.94
C VAL A 75 -6.67 -10.48 4.95
N LEU A 76 -6.42 -11.78 4.77
CA LEU A 76 -5.39 -12.27 3.85
C LEU A 76 -5.68 -11.88 2.39
N GLU A 77 -6.92 -11.98 1.94
CA GLU A 77 -7.31 -11.58 0.60
C GLU A 77 -7.13 -10.07 0.38
N LYS A 78 -7.39 -9.22 1.39
CA LYS A 78 -7.14 -7.77 1.28
C LYS A 78 -5.65 -7.44 1.17
N TYR A 79 -4.78 -8.09 1.95
CA TYR A 79 -3.33 -7.92 1.82
C TYR A 79 -2.83 -8.36 0.43
N LEU A 80 -3.29 -9.52 -0.04
CA LEU A 80 -2.95 -10.04 -1.38
C LEU A 80 -3.45 -9.11 -2.49
N PHE A 81 -4.65 -8.55 -2.35
CA PHE A 81 -5.22 -7.63 -3.31
C PHE A 81 -4.41 -6.32 -3.40
N VAL A 82 -4.13 -5.70 -2.25
CA VAL A 82 -3.34 -4.46 -2.19
C VAL A 82 -1.96 -4.70 -2.82
N ILE A 83 -1.22 -5.72 -2.37
CA ILE A 83 0.12 -6.03 -2.91
C ILE A 83 0.07 -6.39 -4.39
N GLY A 84 -0.91 -7.20 -4.80
CA GLY A 84 -1.06 -7.63 -6.19
C GLY A 84 -1.33 -6.47 -7.13
N CYS A 85 -2.07 -5.46 -6.67
CA CYS A 85 -2.29 -4.22 -7.44
C CYS A 85 -1.08 -3.28 -7.39
N THR A 86 -0.37 -3.15 -6.27
CA THR A 86 0.69 -2.14 -6.13
C THR A 86 2.05 -2.58 -6.64
N PHE A 87 2.40 -3.86 -6.47
CA PHE A 87 3.72 -4.40 -6.81
C PHE A 87 4.12 -4.21 -8.28
N PRO A 88 3.29 -4.54 -9.29
CA PRO A 88 3.69 -4.40 -10.69
C PRO A 88 3.89 -2.93 -11.10
N ILE A 89 3.05 -2.00 -10.61
CA ILE A 89 3.21 -0.58 -10.93
C ILE A 89 4.42 0.01 -10.20
N MET A 90 4.67 -0.39 -8.96
CA MET A 90 5.88 0.01 -8.23
C MET A 90 7.15 -0.40 -8.98
N LEU A 91 7.21 -1.64 -9.49
CA LEU A 91 8.35 -2.11 -10.28
C LEU A 91 8.58 -1.25 -11.52
N ILE A 92 7.53 -0.94 -12.25
CA ILE A 92 7.60 -0.08 -13.44
C ILE A 92 8.15 1.31 -13.07
N ALA A 93 7.57 1.97 -12.07
CA ALA A 93 8.00 3.29 -11.61
C ALA A 93 9.45 3.31 -11.08
N ALA A 94 9.85 2.26 -10.35
CA ALA A 94 11.22 2.13 -9.85
C ALA A 94 12.22 1.95 -11.01
N LEU A 95 11.92 1.08 -11.97
CA LEU A 95 12.78 0.85 -13.14
C LEU A 95 12.95 2.11 -14.00
N GLU A 96 11.86 2.85 -14.23
CA GLU A 96 11.91 4.14 -14.94
C GLU A 96 12.86 5.12 -14.26
N SER A 97 12.73 5.30 -12.94
CA SER A 97 13.59 6.21 -12.19
C SER A 97 15.07 5.78 -12.20
N MET A 98 15.35 4.47 -12.20
CA MET A 98 16.72 3.96 -12.30
C MET A 98 17.36 4.31 -13.65
N ILE A 99 16.58 4.27 -14.74
CA ILE A 99 17.07 4.61 -16.08
C ILE A 99 17.29 6.12 -16.23
N LEU A 100 16.31 6.93 -15.81
CA LEU A 100 16.35 8.38 -15.96
C LEU A 100 17.43 9.03 -15.08
N TRP A 101 17.56 8.57 -13.83
CA TRP A 101 18.44 9.17 -12.81
C TRP A 101 19.72 8.37 -12.56
N LYS A 102 19.94 7.27 -13.30
CA LYS A 102 21.10 6.37 -13.16
C LYS A 102 21.30 5.89 -11.71
N LEU A 103 20.20 5.52 -11.05
CA LEU A 103 20.22 5.07 -9.65
C LEU A 103 20.63 3.59 -9.53
N ASN A 104 21.26 3.25 -8.41
CA ASN A 104 21.70 1.89 -8.09
C ASN A 104 20.51 0.95 -7.80
N ILE A 105 20.77 -0.37 -7.89
CA ILE A 105 19.79 -1.44 -7.54
C ILE A 105 19.24 -1.30 -6.11
N ALA A 106 20.00 -0.65 -5.22
CA ALA A 106 19.57 -0.33 -3.85
C ALA A 106 18.22 0.41 -3.81
N TYR A 107 17.95 1.25 -4.80
CA TYR A 107 16.72 2.02 -4.91
C TYR A 107 15.47 1.13 -5.02
N LEU A 108 15.57 0.02 -5.75
CA LEU A 108 14.49 -0.94 -5.90
C LEU A 108 14.18 -1.63 -4.56
N TRP A 109 15.22 -2.06 -3.83
CA TRP A 109 15.07 -2.70 -2.52
C TRP A 109 14.45 -1.76 -1.48
N ILE A 110 14.84 -0.48 -1.50
CA ILE A 110 14.28 0.53 -0.60
C ILE A 110 12.80 0.79 -0.94
N ASN A 111 12.45 0.91 -2.23
CA ASN A 111 11.04 1.04 -2.64
C ASN A 111 10.19 -0.17 -2.26
N LEU A 112 10.75 -1.38 -2.35
CA LEU A 112 10.08 -2.60 -1.92
C LEU A 112 9.84 -2.59 -0.40
N ALA A 113 10.84 -2.20 0.39
CA ALA A 113 10.68 -2.04 1.84
C ALA A 113 9.61 -0.99 2.19
N PHE A 114 9.57 0.12 1.46
CA PHE A 114 8.53 1.14 1.60
C PHE A 114 7.13 0.61 1.31
N LEU A 115 6.94 -0.15 0.22
CA LEU A 115 5.66 -0.77 -0.10
C LEU A 115 5.17 -1.67 1.05
N LEU A 116 6.06 -2.49 1.61
CA LEU A 116 5.74 -3.37 2.74
C LEU A 116 5.33 -2.58 3.98
N LEU A 117 6.06 -1.51 4.32
CA LEU A 117 5.77 -0.67 5.47
C LEU A 117 4.44 0.08 5.32
N PHE A 118 4.15 0.64 4.15
CA PHE A 118 2.87 1.30 3.89
C PHE A 118 1.70 0.32 3.98
N CYS A 119 1.82 -0.87 3.39
CA CYS A 119 0.79 -1.91 3.53
C CYS A 119 0.60 -2.32 5.00
N ALA A 120 1.70 -2.40 5.76
CA ALA A 120 1.69 -2.78 7.16
C ALA A 120 1.02 -1.74 8.07
N LEU A 121 1.02 -0.46 7.69
CA LEU A 121 0.37 0.62 8.43
C LEU A 121 -1.08 0.82 7.97
N ASP A 122 -1.32 0.94 6.68
CA ASP A 122 -2.61 1.34 6.11
C ASP A 122 -3.71 0.35 6.45
N ILE A 123 -3.47 -0.95 6.23
CA ILE A 123 -4.49 -1.99 6.39
C ILE A 123 -4.99 -2.12 7.84
N PRO A 124 -4.13 -2.24 8.88
CA PRO A 124 -4.63 -2.30 10.25
C PRO A 124 -5.31 -1.01 10.71
N ILE A 125 -4.83 0.17 10.29
CA ILE A 125 -5.49 1.46 10.59
C ILE A 125 -6.88 1.48 9.98
N LEU A 126 -7.00 1.09 8.70
CA LEU A 126 -8.27 1.00 7.99
C LEU A 126 -9.21 -0.04 8.58
N LEU A 127 -8.72 -1.08 9.25
CA LEU A 127 -9.55 -2.08 9.93
C LEU A 127 -9.99 -1.62 11.33
N PHE A 128 -9.13 -0.93 12.06
CA PHE A 128 -9.41 -0.46 13.42
C PHE A 128 -10.39 0.71 13.43
N PHE A 129 -10.12 1.78 12.69
CA PHE A 129 -10.89 3.02 12.73
C PHE A 129 -12.21 2.94 11.94
N SER A 130 -13.13 3.88 12.20
CA SER A 130 -14.40 3.96 11.47
C SER A 130 -14.19 4.41 10.01
N ALA A 131 -15.16 4.14 9.14
CA ALA A 131 -15.03 4.40 7.69
C ALA A 131 -14.76 5.87 7.33
N ASN A 132 -15.14 6.82 8.19
CA ASN A 132 -14.97 8.25 7.94
C ASN A 132 -13.66 8.80 8.54
N ILE A 133 -13.21 8.24 9.66
CA ILE A 133 -12.02 8.70 10.39
C ILE A 133 -10.75 8.05 9.82
N ALA A 134 -10.82 6.78 9.42
CA ALA A 134 -9.66 6.06 8.90
C ALA A 134 -9.04 6.71 7.64
N PRO A 135 -9.80 7.03 6.57
CA PRO A 135 -9.21 7.59 5.36
C PRO A 135 -8.72 9.03 5.55
N SER A 136 -9.35 9.81 6.46
CA SER A 136 -8.91 11.17 6.78
C SER A 136 -7.63 11.18 7.61
N LEU A 137 -7.45 10.22 8.52
CA LEU A 137 -6.21 10.05 9.28
C LEU A 137 -5.05 9.62 8.35
N LEU A 138 -5.33 8.73 7.40
CA LEU A 138 -4.34 8.29 6.41
C LEU A 138 -3.97 9.40 5.43
N SER A 139 -4.94 10.18 4.94
CA SER A 139 -4.62 11.31 4.06
C SER A 139 -3.77 12.37 4.77
N LEU A 140 -4.03 12.64 6.05
CA LEU A 140 -3.17 13.50 6.88
C LEU A 140 -1.75 12.90 7.00
N GLY A 141 -1.65 11.60 7.27
CA GLY A 141 -0.38 10.87 7.34
C GLY A 141 0.42 10.97 6.03
N MET A 142 -0.25 10.85 4.89
CA MET A 142 0.39 11.01 3.57
C MET A 142 0.89 12.43 3.32
N ILE A 143 0.13 13.46 3.71
CA ILE A 143 0.56 14.86 3.59
C ILE A 143 1.80 15.11 4.44
N LEU A 144 1.82 14.62 5.68
CA LEU A 144 2.98 14.73 6.58
C LEU A 144 4.19 13.97 6.03
N PHE A 145 3.96 12.80 5.42
CA PHE A 145 5.01 12.03 4.77
C PHE A 145 5.62 12.79 3.57
N ILE A 146 4.78 13.39 2.72
CA ILE A 146 5.23 14.23 1.60
C ILE A 146 6.01 15.45 2.08
N ALA A 147 5.52 16.13 3.11
CA ALA A 147 6.22 17.25 3.72
C ALA A 147 7.58 16.83 4.32
N GLY A 148 7.63 15.69 5.02
CA GLY A 148 8.85 15.17 5.64
C GLY A 148 9.93 14.73 4.65
N ILE A 149 9.53 14.10 3.53
CA ILE A 149 10.47 13.59 2.51
C ILE A 149 11.22 14.72 1.80
N SER A 150 10.59 15.89 1.65
CA SER A 150 11.15 17.02 0.88
C SER A 150 12.53 17.49 1.37
N SER A 151 12.91 17.17 2.61
CA SER A 151 14.13 17.69 3.26
C SER A 151 15.26 16.67 3.44
N SER A 152 15.01 15.35 3.40
CA SER A 152 15.90 14.37 4.04
C SER A 152 16.26 13.12 3.22
N VAL A 153 15.48 12.77 2.19
CA VAL A 153 15.63 11.46 1.53
C VAL A 153 16.67 11.43 0.42
N SER A 154 16.97 12.56 -0.22
CA SER A 154 18.05 12.65 -1.22
C SER A 154 19.43 12.37 -0.61
N PHE A 155 19.66 12.81 0.63
CA PHE A 155 20.89 12.56 1.37
C PHE A 155 20.99 11.09 1.82
N PHE A 156 19.87 10.52 2.31
CA PHE A 156 19.84 9.15 2.80
C PHE A 156 20.11 8.11 1.68
N LEU A 157 19.62 8.35 0.46
CA LEU A 157 19.73 7.39 -0.66
C LEU A 157 21.14 7.28 -1.26
N MET A 158 22.00 8.28 -1.11
CA MET A 158 23.36 8.25 -1.66
C MET A 158 24.38 7.54 -0.74
N GLU A 159 24.06 7.39 0.55
CA GLU A 159 25.00 6.89 1.56
C GLU A 159 24.70 5.49 2.10
N VAL A 160 23.60 4.84 1.70
CA VAL A 160 23.22 3.53 2.29
C VAL A 160 24.21 2.42 1.89
N PRO A 161 25.02 1.88 2.82
CA PRO A 161 25.89 0.75 2.50
C PRO A 161 25.06 -0.52 2.28
N ASN A 162 25.52 -1.39 1.38
CA ASN A 162 24.80 -2.62 0.99
C ASN A 162 24.39 -3.52 2.18
N HIS A 163 25.17 -3.54 3.26
CA HIS A 163 24.84 -4.33 4.45
C HIS A 163 23.59 -3.82 5.18
N SER A 164 23.35 -2.51 5.17
CA SER A 164 22.16 -1.92 5.79
C SER A 164 20.89 -2.13 4.97
N LEU A 165 21.01 -2.37 3.64
CA LEU A 165 19.85 -2.69 2.78
C LEU A 165 19.17 -3.99 3.20
N LEU A 166 19.96 -5.03 3.51
CA LEU A 166 19.40 -6.31 3.96
C LEU A 166 18.62 -6.14 5.26
N VAL A 167 19.17 -5.38 6.22
CA VAL A 167 18.51 -5.10 7.49
C VAL A 167 17.17 -4.37 7.28
N ILE A 168 17.13 -3.40 6.36
CA ILE A 168 15.90 -2.64 6.06
C ILE A 168 14.83 -3.57 5.44
N VAL A 169 15.20 -4.40 4.47
CA VAL A 169 14.26 -5.31 3.80
C VAL A 169 13.75 -6.37 4.78
N PHE A 170 14.64 -7.04 5.52
CA PHE A 170 14.24 -8.02 6.53
C PHE A 170 13.41 -7.40 7.65
N GLY A 171 13.77 -6.20 8.11
CA GLY A 171 12.98 -5.44 9.09
C GLY A 171 11.57 -5.15 8.59
N SER A 172 11.43 -4.68 7.34
CA SER A 172 10.11 -4.41 6.75
C SER A 172 9.26 -5.68 6.60
N LEU A 173 9.86 -6.82 6.28
CA LEU A 173 9.17 -8.12 6.23
C LEU A 173 8.66 -8.56 7.60
N ILE A 174 9.45 -8.36 8.66
CA ILE A 174 9.03 -8.68 10.03
C ILE A 174 7.86 -7.79 10.45
N VAL A 175 7.95 -6.48 10.19
CA VAL A 175 6.87 -5.53 10.49
C VAL A 175 5.60 -5.88 9.73
N PHE A 176 5.73 -6.27 8.46
CA PHE A 176 4.61 -6.72 7.64
C PHE A 176 3.97 -8.01 8.18
N ALA A 177 4.77 -9.01 8.58
CA ALA A 177 4.23 -10.21 9.20
C ALA A 177 3.47 -9.91 10.50
N LEU A 178 4.01 -9.01 11.33
CA LEU A 178 3.36 -8.54 12.55
C LEU A 178 2.05 -7.80 12.25
N SER A 179 1.99 -6.98 11.20
CA SER A 179 0.76 -6.25 10.83
C SER A 179 -0.36 -7.20 10.38
N VAL A 180 -0.02 -8.28 9.69
CA VAL A 180 -1.00 -9.33 9.32
C VAL A 180 -1.56 -10.00 10.58
N LEU A 181 -0.72 -10.34 11.55
CA LEU A 181 -1.18 -10.92 12.81
C LEU A 181 -2.06 -9.95 13.62
N LEU A 182 -1.68 -8.67 13.68
CA LEU A 182 -2.47 -7.63 14.35
C LEU A 182 -3.84 -7.44 13.68
N SER A 183 -3.88 -7.33 12.35
CA SER A 183 -5.13 -7.17 11.59
C SER A 183 -6.07 -8.36 11.74
N VAL A 184 -5.55 -9.59 11.78
CA VAL A 184 -6.36 -10.79 12.09
C VAL A 184 -6.95 -10.69 13.50
N LYS A 185 -6.16 -10.34 14.51
CA LYS A 185 -6.65 -10.18 15.89
C LYS A 185 -7.72 -9.09 16.00
N ILE A 186 -7.53 -7.96 15.33
CA ILE A 186 -8.50 -6.85 15.30
C ILE A 186 -9.83 -7.33 14.71
N MET A 187 -9.78 -8.09 13.62
CA MET A 187 -11.00 -8.56 12.95
C MET A 187 -11.72 -9.65 13.75
N GLN A 188 -11.00 -10.52 14.44
CA GLN A 188 -11.58 -11.54 15.31
C GLN A 188 -12.33 -10.94 16.51
N LYS A 189 -11.82 -9.85 17.09
CA LYS A 189 -12.45 -9.16 18.24
C LYS A 189 -13.64 -8.27 17.87
N LYS A 190 -13.93 -8.10 16.58
CA LYS A 190 -14.96 -7.15 16.14
C LYS A 190 -16.33 -7.81 16.19
N ASP A 191 -17.24 -7.25 16.96
CA ASP A 191 -18.63 -7.68 17.00
C ASP A 191 -19.32 -7.11 15.75
N LEU A 192 -19.66 -7.99 14.81
CA LEU A 192 -20.31 -7.66 13.53
C LEU A 192 -21.74 -8.18 13.56
#